data_AF-A0A6M1LW04-F1
#
_entry.id   AF-A0A6M1LW04-F1
#
_cell.length_a   1.000
_cell.length_b   1.000
_cell.length_c   1.000
_cell.angle_alpha   90.00
_cell.angle_beta   90.00
_cell.angle_gamma   90.00
#
_symmetry.space_group_name_H-M   'P 1'
#
loop_
_entity.id
_entity.type
_entity.pdbx_description
1 polymer ?
#
loop_
_entity_poly.entity_id
_entity_poly.type
_entity_poly.pdbx_seq_one_letter_code
_entity_poly.pdbx_strand_id
1 'polypeptide(L)'
;MRRAPLIALMLLATAPAGAAGLSVGHEWLNEGAPLQECMNRATRAVQQVGLQLMNPTSRAVWAENRAQDQLYVFYCIPERNVVTVTGTAARFEDVDPVVTRLREAFRTARAPAVPSPLRKQ
;
A
#
# COMPACT_ATOMS: atom_id res chain seq x y z
N MET A 1 -14.64 -2.44 67.81
CA MET A 1 -13.36 -2.46 67.05
C MET A 1 -13.69 -2.47 65.56
N ARG A 2 -13.35 -1.38 64.85
CA ARG A 2 -13.61 -1.18 63.42
C ARG A 2 -12.56 -1.92 62.58
N ARG A 3 -12.98 -2.63 61.53
CA ARG A 3 -12.11 -3.05 60.43
C ARG A 3 -12.83 -2.74 59.12
N ALA A 4 -12.39 -1.69 58.44
CA ALA A 4 -12.78 -1.41 57.07
C ALA A 4 -11.90 -2.25 56.14
N PRO A 5 -12.46 -2.97 55.15
CA PRO A 5 -11.65 -3.64 54.14
C PRO A 5 -11.15 -2.59 53.13
N LEU A 6 -9.83 -2.49 53.00
CA LEU A 6 -9.18 -1.77 51.90
C LEU A 6 -9.54 -2.48 50.58
N ILE A 7 -10.37 -1.83 49.77
CA ILE A 7 -10.56 -2.21 48.36
C ILE A 7 -9.36 -1.63 47.61
N ALA A 8 -8.38 -2.48 47.32
CA ALA A 8 -7.26 -2.13 46.46
C ALA A 8 -7.75 -2.01 45.01
N LEU A 9 -7.91 -0.78 44.54
CA LEU A 9 -8.15 -0.46 43.12
C LEU A 9 -6.87 -0.82 42.35
N MET A 10 -6.85 -1.99 41.70
CA MET A 10 -5.82 -2.29 40.71
C MET A 10 -6.12 -1.49 39.43
N LEU A 11 -5.50 -0.32 39.31
CA LEU A 11 -5.39 0.40 38.04
C LEU A 11 -4.47 -0.43 37.13
N LEU A 12 -5.07 -1.31 36.32
CA LEU A 12 -4.38 -1.88 35.17
C LEU A 12 -4.05 -0.73 34.22
N ALA A 13 -2.82 -0.22 34.30
CA ALA A 13 -2.25 0.65 33.29
C ALA A 13 -2.12 -0.18 32.00
N THR A 14 -3.16 -0.21 31.19
CA THR A 14 -3.08 -0.68 29.81
C THR A 14 -2.14 0.28 29.09
N ALA A 15 -0.87 -0.11 28.92
CA ALA A 15 0.01 0.58 27.99
C ALA A 15 -0.74 0.68 26.65
N PRO A 16 -0.74 1.85 25.98
CA PRO A 16 -1.39 1.96 24.69
C PRO A 16 -0.67 0.97 23.77
N ALA A 17 -1.34 -0.14 23.44
CA ALA A 17 -0.94 -0.95 22.32
C ALA A 17 -1.01 -0.02 21.11
N GLY A 18 0.14 0.36 20.57
CA GLY A 18 0.20 1.17 19.36
C GLY A 18 -0.55 0.41 18.27
N ALA A 19 -1.78 0.82 17.98
CA ALA A 19 -2.54 0.29 16.87
C ALA A 19 -1.88 0.86 15.61
N ALA A 20 -1.29 -0.02 14.79
CA ALA A 20 -0.94 0.33 13.43
C ALA A 20 -2.18 0.08 12.57
N GLY A 21 -2.66 1.12 11.89
CA GLY A 21 -3.67 1.01 10.87
C GLY A 21 -3.07 0.43 9.59
N LEU A 22 -3.65 -0.65 9.09
CA LEU A 22 -3.20 -1.32 7.87
C LEU A 22 -4.39 -1.52 6.93
N SER A 23 -4.33 -0.96 5.72
CA SER A 23 -5.27 -1.28 4.63
C SER A 23 -4.55 -2.08 3.55
N VAL A 24 -5.20 -3.15 3.07
CA VAL A 24 -4.66 -4.03 2.03
C VAL A 24 -5.73 -4.25 0.97
N GLY A 25 -5.34 -4.06 -0.28
CA GLY A 25 -6.13 -4.49 -1.43
C GLY A 25 -5.27 -5.19 -2.48
N HIS A 26 -5.90 -5.68 -3.53
CA HIS A 26 -5.22 -6.32 -4.64
C HIS A 26 -5.86 -5.93 -5.97
N GLU A 27 -5.09 -6.06 -7.04
CA GLU A 27 -5.55 -5.91 -8.42
C GLU A 27 -4.98 -7.05 -9.27
N TRP A 28 -5.73 -7.41 -10.31
CA TRP A 28 -5.28 -8.42 -11.28
C TRP A 28 -4.30 -7.81 -12.26
N LEU A 29 -3.26 -8.59 -12.56
CA LEU A 29 -2.38 -8.38 -13.70
C LEU A 29 -2.96 -9.13 -14.90
N ASN A 30 -2.61 -8.68 -16.10
CA ASN A 30 -2.88 -9.47 -17.30
C ASN A 30 -2.10 -10.79 -17.19
N GLU A 31 -2.65 -11.85 -17.77
CA GLU A 31 -1.99 -13.15 -17.78
C GLU A 31 -0.61 -13.05 -18.46
N GLY A 32 0.42 -13.53 -17.77
CA GLY A 32 1.80 -13.48 -18.27
C GLY A 32 2.43 -12.09 -18.28
N ALA A 33 1.81 -11.08 -17.64
CA ALA A 33 2.38 -9.75 -17.55
C ALA A 33 3.78 -9.78 -16.90
N PRO A 34 4.80 -9.18 -17.54
CA PRO A 34 6.14 -9.19 -16.98
C PRO A 34 6.21 -8.32 -15.72
N LEU A 35 7.10 -8.69 -14.79
CA LEU A 35 7.33 -7.95 -13.54
C LEU A 35 7.52 -6.45 -13.77
N GLN A 36 8.33 -6.09 -14.78
CA GLN A 36 8.63 -4.71 -15.11
C GLN A 36 7.38 -3.92 -15.53
N GLU A 37 6.42 -4.56 -16.21
CA GLU A 37 5.15 -3.90 -16.55
C GLU A 37 4.36 -3.55 -15.28
N CYS A 38 4.23 -4.51 -14.35
CA CYS A 38 3.58 -4.27 -13.07
C CYS A 38 4.25 -3.13 -12.30
N MET A 39 5.57 -3.17 -12.17
CA MET A 39 6.36 -2.13 -11.48
C MET A 39 6.17 -0.76 -12.15
N ASN A 40 6.19 -0.69 -13.48
CA ASN A 40 5.98 0.56 -14.22
C ASN A 40 4.57 1.13 -14.01
N ARG A 41 3.54 0.27 -13.98
CA ARG A 41 2.16 0.68 -13.70
C ARG A 41 2.00 1.17 -12.27
N ALA A 42 2.60 0.47 -11.30
CA ALA A 42 2.61 0.88 -9.90
C ALA A 42 3.30 2.25 -9.69
N THR A 43 4.46 2.48 -10.31
CA THR A 43 5.14 3.79 -10.26
C THR A 43 4.25 4.91 -10.81
N ARG A 44 3.56 4.67 -11.93
CA ARG A 44 2.61 5.66 -12.48
C ARG A 44 1.42 5.90 -11.55
N ALA A 45 0.89 4.85 -10.93
CA ALA A 45 -0.22 4.98 -9.97
C ALA A 45 0.18 5.85 -8.77
N VAL A 46 1.38 5.62 -8.22
CA VAL A 46 1.96 6.44 -7.13
C VAL A 46 2.06 7.91 -7.55
N GLN A 47 2.62 8.18 -8.74
CA GLN A 47 2.76 9.54 -9.26
C GLN A 47 1.41 10.23 -9.49
N GLN A 48 0.41 9.51 -10.01
CA GLN A 48 -0.93 10.03 -10.24
C GLN A 48 -1.67 10.42 -8.95
N VAL A 49 -1.43 9.68 -7.87
CA VAL A 49 -2.01 9.99 -6.54
C VAL A 49 -1.23 11.10 -5.82
N GLY A 50 -0.06 11.51 -6.35
CA GLY A 50 0.75 12.59 -5.80
C GLY A 50 1.58 12.19 -4.58
N LEU A 51 1.88 10.89 -4.44
CA LEU A 51 2.74 10.39 -3.37
C LEU A 51 4.22 10.51 -3.76
N GLN A 52 5.08 10.62 -2.75
CA GLN A 52 6.52 10.67 -2.97
C GLN A 52 7.03 9.25 -3.24
N LEU A 53 7.57 9.02 -4.43
CA LEU A 53 8.21 7.76 -4.78
C LEU A 53 9.49 7.58 -3.96
N MET A 54 9.70 6.37 -3.44
CA MET A 54 10.91 5.94 -2.76
C MET A 54 11.71 4.97 -3.65
N ASN A 55 12.90 4.55 -3.19
CA ASN A 55 13.69 3.56 -3.91
C ASN A 55 12.91 2.24 -4.02
N PRO A 56 12.62 1.75 -5.24
CA PRO A 56 11.96 0.47 -5.41
C PRO A 56 12.88 -0.68 -4.99
N THR A 57 12.27 -1.81 -4.66
CA THR A 57 12.98 -3.09 -4.46
C THR A 57 12.72 -4.01 -5.64
N SER A 58 13.28 -5.23 -5.62
CA SER A 58 13.19 -6.18 -6.73
C SER A 58 11.76 -6.45 -7.20
N ARG A 59 10.77 -6.37 -6.31
CA ARG A 59 9.35 -6.68 -6.62
C ARG A 59 8.36 -5.66 -6.07
N ALA A 60 8.84 -4.56 -5.50
CA ALA A 60 7.97 -3.62 -4.81
C ALA A 60 8.27 -2.15 -5.13
N VAL A 61 7.21 -1.39 -5.39
CA VAL A 61 7.25 0.06 -5.52
C VAL A 61 6.80 0.66 -4.19
N TRP A 62 7.70 1.41 -3.56
CA TRP A 62 7.47 2.06 -2.28
C TRP A 62 7.14 3.54 -2.48
N ALA A 63 6.23 4.05 -1.68
CA ALA A 63 5.86 5.46 -1.67
C ALA A 63 5.48 5.94 -0.28
N GLU A 64 5.67 7.23 -0.03
CA GLU A 64 5.34 7.86 1.25
C GLU A 64 4.47 9.10 1.05
N ASN A 65 3.60 9.35 2.04
CA ASN A 65 2.97 10.64 2.24
C ASN A 65 3.64 11.33 3.43
N ARG A 66 4.71 12.09 3.17
CA ARG A 66 5.51 12.74 4.22
C ARG A 66 4.71 13.67 5.13
N ALA A 67 3.67 14.31 4.60
CA ALA A 67 2.85 15.24 5.36
C ALA A 67 2.01 14.54 6.44
N GLN A 68 1.74 13.24 6.27
CA GLN A 68 0.86 12.46 7.14
C GLN A 68 1.55 11.24 7.77
N ASP A 69 2.86 11.08 7.56
CA ASP A 69 3.67 9.94 8.04
C ASP A 69 3.05 8.56 7.67
N GLN A 70 2.72 8.40 6.39
CA GLN A 70 2.10 7.18 5.87
C GLN A 70 3.00 6.51 4.84
N LEU A 71 3.05 5.18 4.86
CA LEU A 71 3.83 4.38 3.93
C LEU A 71 2.91 3.50 3.07
N TYR A 72 3.22 3.42 1.79
CA TYR A 72 2.49 2.64 0.80
C TYR A 72 3.43 1.75 0.01
N VAL A 73 2.94 0.57 -0.37
CA VAL A 73 3.68 -0.37 -1.20
C VAL A 73 2.77 -1.07 -2.19
N PHE A 74 3.22 -1.14 -3.44
CA PHE A 74 2.74 -2.11 -4.41
C PHE A 74 3.71 -3.28 -4.42
N TYR A 75 3.25 -4.51 -4.22
CA TYR A 75 4.06 -5.71 -4.35
C TYR A 75 3.58 -6.56 -5.52
N CYS A 76 4.42 -6.67 -6.55
CA CYS A 76 4.10 -7.37 -7.79
C CYS A 76 4.35 -8.87 -7.69
N ILE A 77 3.32 -9.67 -8.01
CA ILE A 77 3.36 -11.13 -8.04
C ILE A 77 2.93 -11.67 -9.41
N PRO A 78 3.80 -11.54 -10.44
CA PRO A 78 3.50 -12.01 -11.79
C PRO A 78 3.13 -13.49 -11.85
N GLU A 79 3.78 -14.34 -11.04
CA GLU A 79 3.56 -15.78 -11.01
C GLU A 79 2.16 -16.15 -10.52
N ARG A 80 1.44 -15.19 -9.91
CA ARG A 80 0.05 -15.32 -9.46
C ARG A 80 -0.89 -14.33 -10.16
N ASN A 81 -0.41 -13.64 -11.21
CA ASN A 81 -1.13 -12.59 -11.93
C ASN A 81 -1.76 -11.53 -11.00
N VAL A 82 -1.11 -11.17 -9.90
CA VAL A 82 -1.67 -10.24 -8.90
C VAL A 82 -0.65 -9.19 -8.49
N VAL A 83 -1.13 -8.00 -8.14
CA VAL A 83 -0.39 -7.01 -7.37
C VAL A 83 -1.15 -6.74 -6.08
N THR A 84 -0.44 -6.68 -4.95
CA THR A 84 -1.03 -6.21 -3.69
C THR A 84 -0.68 -4.75 -3.49
N VAL A 85 -1.60 -4.01 -2.88
CA VAL A 85 -1.43 -2.61 -2.51
C VAL A 85 -1.66 -2.52 -1.01
N THR A 86 -0.66 -2.07 -0.28
CA THR A 86 -0.74 -1.94 1.18
C THR A 86 -0.45 -0.51 1.58
N GLY A 87 -1.22 0.01 2.53
CA GLY A 87 -0.97 1.29 3.20
C GLY A 87 -0.89 1.06 4.71
N THR A 88 0.03 1.76 5.37
CA THR A 88 0.20 1.70 6.83
C THR A 88 0.31 3.10 7.43
N ALA A 89 -0.36 3.31 8.55
CA ALA A 89 -0.33 4.54 9.36
C ALA A 89 -0.74 4.25 10.81
N ALA A 90 -1.01 5.29 11.60
CA ALA A 90 -1.55 5.15 12.95
C ALA A 90 -3.00 4.61 12.98
N ARG A 91 -3.80 4.84 11.93
CA ARG A 91 -5.20 4.38 11.86
C ARG A 91 -5.56 3.93 10.46
N PHE A 92 -6.46 2.95 10.36
CA PHE A 92 -6.88 2.36 9.09
C PHE A 92 -7.54 3.39 8.17
N GLU A 93 -8.38 4.23 8.76
CA GLU A 93 -9.17 5.25 8.09
C GLU A 93 -8.29 6.31 7.41
N ASP A 94 -7.05 6.47 7.88
CA ASP A 94 -6.09 7.42 7.31
C ASP A 94 -5.46 6.90 6.00
N VAL A 95 -5.42 5.58 5.80
CA VAL A 95 -4.74 4.94 4.65
C VAL A 95 -5.68 4.27 3.66
N ASP A 96 -6.84 3.79 4.10
CA ASP A 96 -7.79 3.07 3.25
C ASP A 96 -8.28 3.88 2.02
N PRO A 97 -8.61 5.18 2.16
CA PRO A 97 -8.98 6.00 1.00
C PRO A 97 -7.83 6.16 0.00
N VAL A 98 -6.58 6.19 0.47
CA VAL A 98 -5.40 6.30 -0.39
C VAL A 98 -5.11 4.97 -1.08
N VAL A 99 -5.23 3.84 -0.38
CA VAL A 99 -5.11 2.49 -0.98
C VAL A 99 -6.16 2.30 -2.08
N THR A 100 -7.39 2.73 -1.85
CA THR A 100 -8.47 2.69 -2.86
C THR A 100 -8.10 3.51 -4.10
N ARG A 101 -7.65 4.76 -3.93
CA ARG A 101 -7.20 5.62 -5.06
C ARG A 101 -5.98 5.04 -5.79
N LEU A 102 -5.02 4.48 -5.07
CA LEU A 102 -3.85 3.83 -5.65
C LEU A 102 -4.24 2.64 -6.53
N ARG A 103 -5.20 1.83 -6.09
CA ARG A 103 -5.74 0.71 -6.87
C ARG A 103 -6.48 1.17 -8.12
N GLU A 104 -7.29 2.23 -8.02
CA GLU A 104 -7.96 2.84 -9.16
C GLU A 104 -6.97 3.42 -10.18
N ALA A 105 -5.95 4.14 -9.70
CA ALA A 105 -4.86 4.65 -10.51
C ALA A 105 -4.09 3.51 -11.20
N PHE A 106 -3.84 2.40 -10.50
CA PHE A 106 -3.18 1.23 -11.08
C PHE A 106 -4.00 0.58 -12.21
N ARG A 107 -5.33 0.50 -12.06
CA ARG A 107 -6.24 -0.03 -13.08
C ARG A 107 -6.22 0.81 -14.36
N THR A 108 -6.11 2.14 -14.22
CA THR A 108 -6.15 3.07 -15.37
C THR A 108 -4.76 3.37 -15.95
N ALA A 109 -3.69 3.15 -15.19
CA ALA A 109 -2.32 3.25 -15.65
C ALA A 109 -2.00 2.14 -16.67
N ARG A 110 -2.27 2.39 -17.95
CA ARG A 110 -1.87 1.50 -19.05
C ARG A 110 -0.35 1.44 -19.17
N ALA A 111 0.17 0.32 -19.67
CA ALA A 111 1.53 0.27 -20.21
C ALA A 111 1.60 1.24 -21.41
N PRO A 112 2.72 1.97 -21.62
CA PRO A 112 2.91 2.66 -22.89
C PRO A 112 2.80 1.64 -24.03
N ALA A 113 2.15 2.01 -25.12
CA ALA A 113 2.12 1.18 -26.32
C ALA A 113 3.57 0.94 -26.75
N VAL A 114 4.01 -0.32 -26.76
CA VAL A 114 5.27 -0.68 -27.42
C VAL A 114 5.07 -0.34 -28.91
N PRO A 115 5.89 0.53 -29.51
CA PRO A 115 5.80 0.78 -30.94
C PRO A 115 6.02 -0.55 -31.66
N SER A 116 5.05 -1.00 -32.45
CA SER A 116 5.26 -2.15 -33.34
C SER A 116 6.50 -1.88 -34.18
N PRO A 117 7.48 -2.81 -34.25
CA PRO A 117 8.57 -2.66 -35.19
C PRO A 117 7.97 -2.56 -36.59
N LEU A 118 8.27 -1.44 -37.27
CA LEU A 118 7.90 -1.18 -38.66
C LEU A 118 8.08 -2.45 -39.49
N ARG A 119 6.97 -3.05 -39.92
CA ARG A 119 6.96 -4.12 -40.90
C ARG A 119 7.41 -3.47 -42.21
N LYS A 120 8.71 -3.57 -42.52
CA LYS A 120 9.24 -3.20 -43.83
C LYS A 120 8.45 -4.01 -44.87
N GLN A 121 7.66 -3.31 -45.68
CA GLN A 121 7.11 -3.83 -46.92
C GLN A 121 8.15 -3.64 -48.02
#